data_AF-A0A519GVX0-F1
#
_entry.id   AF-A0A519GVX0-F1
#
_cell.length_a   1.000
_cell.length_b   1.000
_cell.length_c   1.000
_cell.angle_alpha   90.00
_cell.angle_beta   90.00
_cell.angle_gamma   90.00
#
_symmetry.space_group_name_H-M   'P 1'
#
loop_
_entity.id
_entity.type
_entity.pdbx_description
1 polymer ?
#
loop_
_entity_poly.entity_id
_entity_poly.type
_entity_poly.pdbx_seq_one_letter_code
_entity_poly.pdbx_strand_id
1 'polypeptide(L)'
;MSEQTKRGRGRPQQISRDQIVDAAVKLGTEDLRMADVARALDVGAAALYNHVRDRDELLALVAARILDETEYDDFEPPAGATWQEWISAFAHATRAAVIANPQLLQYVRLTSAPTGLRLDRIEHLASVMDEAGFSTMDVQ
;
A
#
# COMPACT_ATOMS: atom_id res chain seq x y z
N MET A 1 -16.10 55.18 -6.87
CA MET A 1 -16.82 53.91 -7.12
C MET A 1 -15.80 52.80 -7.11
N SER A 2 -15.90 51.95 -6.10
CA SER A 2 -15.07 50.77 -5.84
C SER A 2 -15.48 49.63 -6.76
N GLU A 3 -14.55 48.80 -7.20
CA GLU A 3 -14.81 47.36 -7.25
C GLU A 3 -13.51 46.56 -7.16
N GLN A 4 -13.30 46.00 -5.97
CA GLN A 4 -12.18 45.15 -5.62
C GLN A 4 -12.69 43.71 -5.72
N THR A 5 -12.33 43.01 -6.79
CA THR A 5 -12.75 41.63 -7.01
C THR A 5 -12.07 40.72 -5.97
N LYS A 6 -12.83 40.29 -4.96
CA LYS A 6 -12.42 39.24 -4.02
C LYS A 6 -12.17 37.94 -4.80
N ARG A 7 -10.89 37.59 -4.98
CA ARG A 7 -10.48 36.25 -5.42
C ARG A 7 -10.83 35.26 -4.32
N GLY A 8 -11.73 34.33 -4.61
CA GLY A 8 -12.09 33.24 -3.70
C GLY A 8 -10.87 32.41 -3.34
N ARG A 9 -10.50 32.42 -2.07
CA ARG A 9 -9.43 31.59 -1.50
C ARG A 9 -9.96 30.16 -1.46
N GLY A 10 -9.52 29.35 -2.43
CA GLY A 10 -9.88 27.94 -2.51
C GLY A 10 -9.65 27.24 -1.17
N ARG A 11 -10.58 26.38 -0.78
CA ARG A 11 -10.51 25.52 0.42
C ARG A 11 -9.12 24.91 0.51
N PRO A 12 -8.39 25.03 1.64
CA PRO A 12 -7.04 24.46 1.74
C PRO A 12 -7.11 22.98 1.36
N GLN A 13 -6.23 22.53 0.45
CA GLN A 13 -6.14 21.12 0.08
C GLN A 13 -5.90 20.35 1.38
N GLN A 14 -6.92 19.60 1.82
CA GLN A 14 -6.78 18.67 2.92
C GLN A 14 -5.87 17.55 2.41
N ILE A 15 -4.65 17.52 2.90
CA ILE A 15 -3.76 16.39 2.68
C ILE A 15 -4.38 15.14 3.30
N SER A 16 -4.16 14.01 2.67
CA SER A 16 -4.60 12.69 3.12
C SER A 16 -3.40 11.80 3.42
N ARG A 17 -3.62 10.75 4.21
CA ARG A 17 -2.58 9.76 4.50
C ARG A 17 -2.05 9.10 3.22
N ASP A 18 -2.93 8.82 2.25
CA ASP A 18 -2.54 8.21 0.98
C ASP A 18 -1.63 9.14 0.17
N GLN A 19 -1.94 10.44 0.08
CA GLN A 19 -1.06 11.40 -0.59
C GLN A 19 0.32 11.52 0.06
N ILE A 20 0.39 11.38 1.39
CA ILE A 20 1.67 11.35 2.14
C ILE A 20 2.47 10.11 1.78
N VAL A 21 1.84 8.94 1.75
CA VAL A 21 2.46 7.68 1.37
C VAL A 21 2.92 7.72 -0.09
N ASP A 22 2.08 8.18 -1.02
CA ASP A 22 2.41 8.29 -2.44
C ASP A 22 3.61 9.21 -2.69
N ALA A 23 3.67 10.33 -1.97
CA ALA A 23 4.80 11.24 -2.04
C ALA A 23 6.08 10.58 -1.51
N ALA A 24 5.98 9.84 -0.40
CA ALA A 24 7.11 9.13 0.18
C ALA A 24 7.61 7.98 -0.71
N VAL A 25 6.72 7.21 -1.36
CA VAL A 25 7.08 6.19 -2.35
C VAL A 25 7.91 6.82 -3.48
N LYS A 26 7.47 7.96 -4.02
CA LYS A 26 8.18 8.67 -5.11
C LYS A 26 9.54 9.23 -4.72
N LEU A 27 9.70 9.63 -3.46
CA LEU A 27 10.96 10.17 -2.94
C LEU A 27 12.00 9.08 -2.65
N GLY A 28 11.58 7.83 -2.49
CA GLY A 28 12.45 6.72 -2.10
C GLY A 28 12.72 6.66 -0.60
N THR A 29 13.16 5.49 -0.13
CA THR A 29 13.07 5.11 1.29
C THR A 29 14.41 5.13 2.05
N GLU A 30 15.54 5.11 1.34
CA GLU A 30 16.89 5.00 1.93
C GLU A 30 17.20 6.17 2.89
N ASP A 31 16.82 7.39 2.52
CA ASP A 31 17.08 8.60 3.31
C ASP A 31 15.84 9.49 3.52
N LEU A 32 14.64 8.90 3.50
CA LEU A 32 13.38 9.65 3.59
C LEU A 32 13.33 10.53 4.84
N ARG A 33 13.16 11.85 4.69
CA ARG A 33 12.93 12.77 5.82
C ARG A 33 11.51 13.33 5.77
N MET A 34 10.90 13.49 6.95
CA MET A 34 9.56 14.10 7.07
C MET A 34 9.48 15.49 6.41
N ALA A 35 10.56 16.26 6.47
CA ALA A 35 10.64 17.57 5.84
C ALA A 35 10.60 17.51 4.30
N ASP A 36 11.18 16.48 3.69
CA ASP A 36 11.19 16.31 2.24
C ASP A 36 9.80 15.93 1.71
N VAL A 37 9.06 15.11 2.47
CA VAL A 37 7.66 14.77 2.19
C VAL A 37 6.77 16.01 2.31
N ALA A 38 6.95 16.81 3.36
CA ALA A 38 6.17 18.03 3.59
C ALA A 38 6.40 19.04 2.46
N ARG A 39 7.66 19.20 2.04
CA ARG A 39 8.07 20.03 0.90
C ARG A 39 7.50 19.53 -0.42
N ALA A 40 7.49 18.22 -0.65
CA ALA A 40 6.90 17.63 -1.85
C ALA A 40 5.38 17.86 -1.96
N LEU A 41 4.69 18.00 -0.81
CA LEU A 41 3.25 18.25 -0.74
C LEU A 41 2.88 19.74 -0.54
N ASP A 42 3.86 20.65 -0.52
CA ASP A 42 3.68 22.08 -0.24
C ASP A 42 2.90 22.35 1.08
N VAL A 43 3.22 21.60 2.13
CA VAL A 43 2.62 21.73 3.46
C VAL A 43 3.68 21.88 4.56
N GLY A 44 3.26 22.38 5.72
CA GLY A 44 4.09 22.38 6.92
C GLY A 44 4.25 20.97 7.51
N ALA A 45 5.41 20.66 8.08
CA ALA A 45 5.69 19.34 8.67
C ALA A 45 4.66 18.90 9.73
N ALA A 46 4.12 19.86 10.51
CA ALA A 46 3.07 19.60 11.50
C ALA A 46 1.79 18.98 10.88
N ALA A 47 1.51 19.26 9.61
CA ALA A 47 0.34 18.69 8.94
C ALA A 47 0.51 17.18 8.71
N LEU A 48 1.73 16.72 8.40
CA LEU A 48 2.02 15.28 8.26
C LEU A 48 1.79 14.53 9.56
N TYR A 49 2.19 15.12 10.68
CA TYR A 49 2.09 14.50 12.00
C TYR A 49 0.63 14.29 12.48
N ASN A 50 -0.36 14.92 11.83
CA ASN A 50 -1.77 14.63 12.06
C ASN A 50 -2.24 13.32 11.40
N HIS A 51 -1.47 12.78 10.44
CA HIS A 51 -1.80 11.58 9.68
C HIS A 51 -0.86 10.40 9.97
N VAL A 52 0.39 10.68 10.35
CA VAL A 52 1.41 9.68 10.72
C VAL A 52 2.16 10.16 11.95
N ARG A 53 2.39 9.29 12.94
CA ARG A 53 2.99 9.67 14.23
C ARG A 53 4.46 10.01 14.09
N ASP A 54 5.18 9.27 13.24
CA ASP A 54 6.61 9.41 13.04
C ASP A 54 7.06 8.87 11.67
N ARG A 55 8.37 8.95 11.42
CA ARG A 55 9.02 8.45 10.20
C ARG A 55 8.88 6.94 10.06
N ASP A 56 8.94 6.19 11.16
CA ASP A 56 8.91 4.73 11.11
C ASP A 56 7.51 4.22 10.76
N GLU A 57 6.45 4.88 11.25
CA GLU A 57 5.09 4.64 10.79
C GLU A 57 4.93 4.96 9.30
N LEU A 58 5.49 6.08 8.83
CA LEU A 58 5.44 6.39 7.40
C LEU A 58 6.15 5.34 6.55
N LEU A 59 7.32 4.86 6.98
CA LEU A 59 8.06 3.81 6.27
C LEU A 59 7.35 2.46 6.31
N ALA A 60 6.64 2.14 7.38
CA ALA A 60 5.77 0.96 7.44
C ALA A 60 4.61 1.06 6.44
N LEU A 61 3.99 2.23 6.32
CA LEU A 61 2.92 2.46 5.33
C LEU A 61 3.44 2.41 3.89
N VAL A 62 4.63 2.96 3.64
CA VAL A 62 5.31 2.89 2.33
C VAL A 62 5.69 1.46 1.98
N ALA A 63 6.22 0.69 2.94
CA ALA A 63 6.52 -0.73 2.76
C ALA A 63 5.25 -1.52 2.41
N ALA A 64 4.15 -1.30 3.14
CA ALA A 64 2.88 -1.93 2.85
C ALA A 64 2.36 -1.56 1.45
N ARG A 65 2.47 -0.29 1.04
CA ARG A 65 2.02 0.15 -0.29
C ARG A 65 2.84 -0.45 -1.43
N ILE A 66 4.17 -0.48 -1.31
CA ILE A 66 5.04 -1.05 -2.35
C ILE A 66 4.82 -2.55 -2.48
N LEU A 67 4.66 -3.25 -1.36
CA LEU A 67 4.30 -4.67 -1.38
C LEU A 67 2.93 -4.88 -2.03
N ASP A 68 1.92 -4.07 -1.66
CA ASP A 68 0.59 -4.12 -2.29
C ASP A 68 0.68 -3.88 -3.80
N GLU A 69 1.31 -2.80 -4.27
CA GLU A 69 1.43 -2.49 -5.71
C GLU A 69 2.18 -3.57 -6.49
N THR A 70 3.31 -4.07 -5.95
CA THR A 70 4.11 -5.11 -6.63
C THR A 70 3.43 -6.49 -6.58
N GLU A 71 2.71 -6.79 -5.51
CA GLU A 71 1.89 -8.01 -5.41
C GLU A 71 0.61 -7.89 -6.25
N TYR A 72 0.06 -6.70 -6.51
CA TYR A 72 -1.16 -6.52 -7.29
C TYR A 72 -0.95 -6.49 -8.79
N ASP A 73 -0.04 -5.63 -9.25
CA ASP A 73 0.07 -5.34 -10.68
C ASP A 73 0.75 -6.48 -11.45
N ASP A 74 1.64 -7.23 -10.80
CA ASP A 74 2.39 -8.32 -11.42
C ASP A 74 1.78 -9.72 -11.18
N PHE A 75 0.82 -9.86 -10.26
CA PHE A 75 0.26 -11.18 -9.90
C PHE A 75 -1.01 -11.52 -10.66
N GLU A 76 -0.83 -12.10 -11.84
CA GLU A 76 -1.90 -12.79 -12.57
C GLU A 76 -1.66 -14.32 -12.49
N PRO A 77 -2.51 -15.09 -11.80
CA PRO A 77 -2.39 -16.54 -11.79
C PRO A 77 -2.72 -17.09 -13.18
N PRO A 78 -2.10 -18.19 -13.61
CA PRO A 78 -2.46 -18.83 -14.87
C PRO A 78 -3.96 -19.15 -14.91
N ALA A 79 -4.60 -18.94 -16.06
CA ALA A 79 -6.01 -19.30 -16.23
C ALA A 79 -6.21 -20.80 -15.98
N GLY A 80 -7.11 -21.14 -15.05
CA GLY A 80 -7.35 -22.53 -14.63
C GLY A 80 -6.29 -23.11 -13.69
N ALA A 81 -5.49 -22.27 -13.04
CA ALA A 81 -4.52 -22.70 -12.04
C ALA A 81 -5.20 -23.47 -10.89
N THR A 82 -4.56 -24.56 -10.46
CA THR A 82 -4.88 -25.25 -9.21
C THR A 82 -4.57 -24.36 -8.00
N TRP A 83 -5.15 -24.66 -6.84
CA TRP A 83 -4.88 -23.91 -5.61
C TRP A 83 -3.39 -23.91 -5.23
N GLN A 84 -2.66 -25.00 -5.53
CA GLN A 84 -1.21 -25.07 -5.30
C GLN A 84 -0.44 -24.11 -6.22
N GLU A 85 -0.81 -24.07 -7.51
CA GLU A 85 -0.20 -23.16 -8.48
C GLU A 85 -0.50 -21.70 -8.13
N TRP A 86 -1.72 -21.42 -7.66
CA TRP A 86 -2.12 -20.11 -7.19
C TRP A 86 -1.26 -19.66 -5.99
N ILE A 87 -1.17 -20.47 -4.93
CA ILE A 87 -0.39 -20.14 -3.74
C ILE A 87 1.10 -20.01 -4.07
N SER A 88 1.62 -20.87 -4.96
CA SER A 88 3.01 -20.81 -5.38
C SER A 88 3.31 -19.52 -6.15
N ALA A 89 2.45 -19.14 -7.09
CA ALA A 89 2.59 -17.91 -7.86
C ALA A 89 2.50 -16.67 -6.95
N PHE A 90 1.57 -16.67 -5.98
CA PHE A 90 1.48 -15.62 -4.97
C PHE A 90 2.77 -15.51 -4.14
N ALA A 91 3.29 -16.62 -3.63
CA ALA A 91 4.52 -16.65 -2.85
C ALA A 91 5.74 -16.16 -3.65
N HIS A 92 5.79 -16.45 -4.96
CA HIS A 92 6.83 -15.94 -5.85
C HIS A 92 6.75 -14.43 -6.06
N ALA A 93 5.54 -13.88 -6.24
CA ALA A 93 5.32 -12.44 -6.37
C ALA A 93 5.74 -11.69 -5.10
N THR A 94 5.28 -12.15 -3.92
CA THR A 94 5.71 -11.61 -2.63
C THR A 94 7.23 -11.65 -2.47
N ARG A 95 7.86 -12.78 -2.81
CA ARG A 95 9.33 -12.92 -2.71
C ARG A 95 10.06 -11.94 -3.63
N ALA A 96 9.58 -11.73 -4.86
CA ALA A 96 10.17 -10.80 -5.80
C ALA A 96 10.06 -9.35 -5.29
N ALA A 97 8.89 -8.94 -4.81
CA ALA A 97 8.63 -7.63 -4.24
C ALA A 97 9.56 -7.31 -3.05
N VAL A 98 9.74 -8.30 -2.17
CA VAL A 98 10.65 -8.22 -1.02
C VAL A 98 12.11 -8.07 -1.44
N ILE A 99 12.56 -8.84 -2.43
CA ILE A 99 13.95 -8.79 -2.92
C ILE A 99 14.26 -7.47 -3.62
N ALA A 100 13.28 -6.87 -4.32
CA ALA A 100 13.44 -5.58 -4.96
C ALA A 100 13.55 -4.42 -3.95
N ASN A 101 13.08 -4.62 -2.71
CA ASN A 101 12.98 -3.57 -1.69
C ASN A 101 13.56 -3.99 -0.32
N PRO A 102 14.83 -4.45 -0.24
CA PRO A 102 15.41 -5.05 0.97
C PRO A 102 15.45 -4.09 2.17
N GLN A 103 15.60 -2.79 1.93
CA GLN A 103 15.60 -1.74 2.96
C GLN A 103 14.25 -1.59 3.67
N LEU A 104 13.16 -2.02 3.04
CA LEU A 104 11.81 -1.95 3.59
C LEU A 104 11.49 -3.15 4.48
N LEU A 105 12.26 -4.24 4.41
CA LEU A 105 12.05 -5.46 5.21
C LEU A 105 11.93 -5.21 6.72
N GLN A 106 12.71 -4.26 7.25
CA GLN A 106 12.67 -3.91 8.67
C GLN A 106 11.33 -3.26 9.09
N TYR A 107 10.56 -2.74 8.12
CA TYR A 107 9.27 -2.09 8.31
C TYR A 107 8.09 -2.98 7.91
N VAL A 108 8.35 -4.13 7.29
CA VAL A 108 7.31 -5.12 6.96
C VAL A 108 6.85 -5.80 8.25
N ARG A 109 5.62 -5.47 8.68
CA ARG A 109 4.94 -6.22 9.73
C ARG A 109 4.13 -7.34 9.08
N LEU A 110 4.60 -8.58 9.25
CA LEU A 110 3.84 -9.79 8.90
C LEU A 110 2.68 -10.05 9.89
N THR A 111 1.89 -9.03 10.21
CA THR A 111 0.79 -9.16 11.15
C THR A 111 -0.52 -9.42 10.40
N SER A 112 -0.98 -10.67 10.51
CA SER A 112 -2.34 -11.22 10.28
C SER A 112 -3.14 -10.70 9.09
N ALA A 113 -3.46 -11.63 8.18
CA ALA A 113 -3.92 -11.47 6.80
C ALA A 113 -2.82 -10.89 5.89
N PRO A 114 -2.52 -11.52 4.74
CA PRO A 114 -1.65 -10.90 3.75
C PRO A 114 -2.25 -9.53 3.46
N THR A 115 -1.49 -8.49 3.78
CA THR A 115 -1.94 -7.09 3.70
C THR A 115 -2.40 -6.73 2.27
N GLY A 116 -2.02 -7.54 1.28
CA GLY A 116 -2.39 -7.42 -0.13
C GLY A 116 -3.44 -8.41 -0.67
N LEU A 117 -4.24 -9.12 0.14
CA LEU A 117 -5.43 -9.80 -0.41
C LEU A 117 -6.66 -8.89 -0.31
N ARG A 118 -6.89 -8.07 -1.33
CA ARG A 118 -8.18 -7.45 -1.60
C ARG A 118 -9.23 -8.53 -1.80
N LEU A 119 -10.47 -8.11 -1.52
CA LEU A 119 -11.62 -8.99 -1.43
C LEU A 119 -11.82 -9.83 -2.70
N ASP A 120 -11.61 -9.25 -3.89
CA ASP A 120 -11.73 -9.94 -5.18
C ASP A 120 -10.73 -11.10 -5.34
N ARG A 121 -9.52 -10.97 -4.78
CA ARG A 121 -8.51 -12.04 -4.81
C ARG A 121 -8.76 -13.11 -3.77
N ILE A 122 -9.28 -12.74 -2.60
CA ILE A 122 -9.77 -13.69 -1.60
C ILE A 122 -10.93 -14.50 -2.19
N GLU A 123 -11.87 -13.84 -2.87
CA GLU A 123 -13.00 -14.48 -3.56
C GLU A 123 -12.52 -15.42 -4.67
N HIS A 124 -11.55 -15.00 -5.48
CA HIS A 124 -10.99 -15.86 -6.53
C HIS A 124 -10.24 -17.07 -5.95
N LEU A 125 -9.40 -16.88 -4.92
CA LEU A 125 -8.75 -17.99 -4.22
C LEU A 125 -9.78 -18.93 -3.58
N ALA A 126 -10.83 -18.39 -2.96
CA ALA A 126 -11.92 -19.18 -2.40
C ALA A 126 -12.62 -20.01 -3.48
N SER A 127 -12.85 -19.46 -4.68
CA SER A 127 -13.39 -20.20 -5.83
C SER A 127 -12.47 -21.34 -6.26
N VAL A 128 -11.16 -21.07 -6.40
CA VAL A 128 -10.16 -22.08 -6.78
C VAL A 128 -10.05 -23.19 -5.72
N MET A 129 -10.16 -22.85 -4.44
CA MET A 129 -10.17 -23.81 -3.35
C MET A 129 -11.46 -24.65 -3.33
N ASP A 130 -12.63 -24.04 -3.56
CA ASP A 130 -13.92 -24.74 -3.64
C ASP A 130 -13.96 -25.72 -4.83
N GLU A 131 -13.46 -25.30 -6.00
CA GLU A 131 -13.29 -26.15 -7.19
C GLU A 131 -12.36 -27.35 -6.92
N ALA A 132 -11.35 -27.17 -6.06
CA ALA A 132 -10.46 -28.24 -5.63
C ALA A 132 -11.04 -29.13 -4.51
N GLY A 133 -12.29 -28.89 -4.09
CA GLY A 133 -12.98 -29.67 -3.07
C GLY A 133 -12.75 -29.21 -1.63
N PHE A 134 -12.10 -28.07 -1.42
CA PHE A 134 -11.95 -27.42 -0.12
C PHE A 134 -13.11 -26.46 0.10
N SER A 135 -14.30 -27.00 0.43
CA SER A 135 -15.41 -26.15 0.87
C SER A 135 -15.09 -25.56 2.24
N THR A 136 -15.56 -24.34 2.53
CA THR A 136 -15.49 -23.72 3.86
C THR A 136 -16.31 -24.52 4.87
N MET A 137 -15.76 -25.62 5.36
CA MET A 137 -16.18 -26.25 6.60
C MET A 137 -14.99 -26.30 7.55
N ASP A 138 -15.28 -25.89 8.79
CA ASP A 138 -14.45 -25.90 9.99
C ASP A 138 -13.44 -24.75 10.17
N VAL A 139 -13.96 -23.54 10.37
CA VAL A 139 -13.39 -22.67 11.41
C VAL A 139 -14.54 -22.17 12.30
N GLN A 140 -14.76 -22.87 13.41
CA GLN A 140 -15.54 -22.35 14.55
C GLN A 140 -14.67 -21.44 15.42
#